data_AF-A0A1I3IH77-F1
#
_entry.id   AF-A0A1I3IH77-F1
#
_cell.length_a   1.000
_cell.length_b   1.000
_cell.length_c   1.000
_cell.angle_alpha   90.00
_cell.angle_beta   90.00
_cell.angle_gamma   90.00
#
_symmetry.space_group_name_H-M   'P 1'
#
loop_
_entity.id
_entity.type
_entity.pdbx_description
1 polymer ?
#
loop_
_entity_poly.entity_id
_entity_poly.type
_entity_poly.pdbx_seq_one_letter_code
_entity_poly.pdbx_strand_id
1 'polypeptide(L)'
;MKKLFFSVVATTLLSMNLSAVESNSTVVTKDNVTFSKGTCTMTFTAYGSDGSTYTWTETYWAYSYQNCQDLGKYRLDELNEGN
;
A
#
# COMPACT_ATOMS: atom_id res chain seq x y z
N MET A 1 1.70 51.44 -10.83
CA MET A 1 2.31 50.65 -9.74
C MET A 1 1.78 49.22 -9.79
N LYS A 2 2.73 48.28 -9.69
CA LYS A 2 2.71 46.82 -9.83
C LYS A 2 1.76 46.11 -8.86
N LYS A 3 1.07 45.04 -9.30
CA LYS A 3 0.76 43.86 -8.47
C LYS A 3 0.82 42.60 -9.35
N LEU A 4 1.96 41.90 -9.27
CA LEU A 4 2.13 40.55 -9.80
C LEU A 4 1.54 39.60 -8.76
N PHE A 5 0.57 38.77 -9.16
CA PHE A 5 0.08 37.69 -8.32
C PHE A 5 0.98 36.47 -8.55
N PHE A 6 1.88 36.23 -7.60
CA PHE A 6 2.61 34.97 -7.51
C PHE A 6 1.74 33.99 -6.73
N SER A 7 1.17 33.00 -7.41
CA SER A 7 0.55 31.85 -6.75
C SER A 7 1.66 30.86 -6.41
N VAL A 8 2.02 30.79 -5.12
CA VAL A 8 2.97 29.80 -4.60
C VAL A 8 2.20 28.51 -4.42
N VAL A 9 2.39 27.56 -5.34
CA VAL A 9 1.96 26.17 -5.12
C VAL A 9 2.89 25.59 -4.06
N ALA A 10 2.39 25.51 -2.83
CA ALA A 10 3.03 24.76 -1.76
C ALA A 10 2.88 23.27 -2.06
N THR A 11 3.84 22.70 -2.78
CA THR A 11 4.03 21.25 -2.84
C THR A 11 4.53 20.79 -1.48
N THR A 12 3.62 20.33 -0.63
CA THR A 12 3.96 19.54 0.55
C THR A 12 4.55 18.22 0.05
N LEU A 13 5.88 18.17 -0.06
CA LEU A 13 6.63 16.92 -0.15
C LEU A 13 6.40 16.20 1.18
N LEU A 14 5.51 15.20 1.18
CA LEU A 14 5.37 14.25 2.27
C LEU A 14 6.73 13.57 2.46
N SER A 15 7.43 13.90 3.54
CA SER A 15 8.57 13.15 4.03
C SER A 15 8.06 11.76 4.45
N MET A 16 8.21 10.76 3.57
CA MET A 16 8.06 9.38 3.98
C MET A 16 9.26 9.05 4.87
N ASN A 17 9.05 9.02 6.19
CA ASN A 17 10.01 8.42 7.10
C ASN A 17 10.05 6.93 6.77
N LEU A 18 11.03 6.54 5.94
CA LEU A 18 11.35 5.14 5.71
C LEU A 18 12.12 4.65 6.93
N SER A 19 11.38 4.27 7.97
CA SER A 19 11.91 3.48 9.06
C SER A 19 12.17 2.08 8.50
N ALA A 20 13.44 1.76 8.25
CA ALA A 20 13.88 0.40 8.03
C ALA A 20 13.60 -0.38 9.33
N VAL A 21 12.49 -1.11 9.38
CA VAL A 21 12.18 -2.00 10.49
C VAL A 21 12.98 -3.28 10.27
N GLU A 22 13.88 -3.53 11.20
CA GLU A 22 14.70 -4.73 11.32
C GLU A 22 13.82 -5.99 11.26
N SER A 23 14.34 -7.03 10.59
CA SER A 23 13.72 -8.34 10.39
C SER A 23 13.12 -8.91 11.68
N ASN A 24 11.85 -8.62 11.89
CA ASN A 24 11.07 -9.06 13.03
C ASN A 24 9.83 -9.70 12.43
N SER A 25 9.76 -11.04 12.46
CA SER A 25 8.81 -11.87 11.69
C SER A 25 7.42 -11.23 11.65
N THR A 26 7.17 -10.52 10.55
CA THR A 26 5.97 -9.72 10.35
C THR A 26 5.04 -10.59 9.56
N VAL A 27 3.97 -11.07 10.20
CA VAL A 27 2.95 -11.83 9.50
C VAL A 27 2.04 -10.84 8.81
N VAL A 28 1.92 -10.96 7.48
CA VAL A 28 1.00 -10.16 6.69
C VAL A 28 -0.22 -11.00 6.32
N THR A 29 -1.41 -10.44 6.52
CA THR A 29 -2.70 -11.00 6.08
C THR A 29 -3.31 -10.18 4.96
N LYS A 30 -4.16 -10.82 4.15
CA LYS A 30 -4.98 -10.17 3.13
C LYS A 30 -6.43 -10.14 3.60
N ASP A 31 -6.93 -8.94 3.90
CA ASP A 31 -8.21 -8.78 4.60
C ASP A 31 -9.37 -8.52 3.65
N ASN A 32 -9.12 -7.84 2.53
CA ASN A 32 -10.14 -7.54 1.53
C ASN A 32 -9.55 -7.45 0.12
N VAL A 33 -10.31 -7.95 -0.86
CA VAL A 33 -10.00 -7.86 -2.29
C VAL A 33 -11.26 -7.41 -3.03
N THR A 34 -11.17 -6.24 -3.66
CA THR A 34 -12.25 -5.67 -4.44
C THR A 34 -11.82 -5.48 -5.89
N PHE A 35 -12.74 -5.72 -6.81
CA PHE A 35 -12.52 -5.50 -8.23
C PHE A 35 -13.63 -4.63 -8.80
N SER A 36 -13.25 -3.53 -9.45
CA SER A 36 -14.17 -2.63 -10.10
C SER A 36 -13.53 -2.01 -11.34
N LYS A 37 -14.19 -2.15 -12.50
CA LYS A 37 -13.81 -1.50 -13.77
C LYS A 37 -12.33 -1.67 -14.16
N GLY A 38 -11.75 -2.85 -13.97
CA GLY A 38 -10.36 -3.13 -14.32
C GLY A 38 -9.34 -2.75 -13.23
N THR A 39 -9.82 -2.29 -12.08
CA THR A 39 -9.00 -1.94 -10.92
C THR A 39 -9.24 -2.96 -9.81
N CYS A 40 -8.15 -3.53 -9.32
CA CYS A 40 -8.07 -4.40 -8.17
C CYS A 40 -7.56 -3.59 -6.98
N THR A 41 -8.32 -3.53 -5.89
CA THR A 41 -7.92 -2.85 -4.66
C THR A 41 -7.88 -3.88 -3.53
N MET A 42 -6.73 -3.95 -2.86
CA MET A 42 -6.43 -4.99 -1.88
C MET A 42 -5.94 -4.35 -0.59
N THR A 43 -6.47 -4.81 0.53
CA THR A 43 -6.06 -4.35 1.87
C THR A 43 -5.25 -5.44 2.54
N PHE A 44 -4.08 -5.05 3.04
CA PHE A 44 -3.17 -5.90 3.77
C PHE A 44 -2.98 -5.37 5.18
N THR A 45 -2.77 -6.28 6.13
CA THR A 45 -2.42 -5.94 7.50
C THR A 45 -1.19 -6.72 7.93
N ALA A 46 -0.20 -6.02 8.46
CA ALA A 46 1.01 -6.56 9.05
C ALA A 46 0.90 -6.55 10.56
N TYR A 47 1.29 -7.65 11.19
CA TYR A 47 1.38 -7.80 12.64
C TYR A 47 2.84 -7.96 13.04
N GLY A 48 3.39 -6.96 13.72
CA GLY A 48 4.74 -7.01 14.28
C GLY A 48 4.77 -7.81 15.59
N SER A 49 5.91 -8.42 15.91
CA SER A 49 6.07 -9.18 17.16
C SER A 49 6.07 -8.30 18.42
N ASP A 50 6.28 -6.99 18.24
CA ASP A 50 6.13 -5.96 19.26
C ASP A 50 4.66 -5.62 19.57
N GLY A 51 3.72 -6.28 18.89
CA GLY A 51 2.28 -6.04 18.99
C GLY A 51 1.79 -4.88 18.13
N SER A 52 2.65 -4.29 17.30
CA SER A 52 2.24 -3.27 16.34
C SER A 52 1.36 -3.86 15.24
N THR A 53 0.43 -3.06 14.73
CA THR A 53 -0.44 -3.42 13.61
C THR A 53 -0.38 -2.29 12.58
N TYR A 54 -0.10 -2.65 11.33
CA TYR A 54 -0.05 -1.71 10.22
C TYR A 54 -0.94 -2.20 9.09
N THR A 55 -1.88 -1.36 8.66
CA THR A 55 -2.82 -1.67 7.57
C THR A 55 -2.60 -0.72 6.42
N TRP A 56 -2.49 -1.25 5.21
CA TRP A 56 -2.36 -0.46 4.00
C TRP A 56 -3.19 -1.05 2.86
N THR A 57 -3.39 -0.24 1.82
CA THR A 57 -4.14 -0.63 0.63
C THR A 57 -3.28 -0.44 -0.60
N GLU A 58 -3.22 -1.47 -1.43
CA GLU A 58 -2.53 -1.46 -2.72
C GLU A 58 -3.55 -1.54 -3.85
N THR A 59 -3.26 -0.89 -4.97
CA THR A 59 -4.13 -0.85 -6.14
C THR A 59 -3.38 -1.31 -7.37
N TYR A 60 -3.96 -2.26 -8.09
CA TYR A 60 -3.39 -2.89 -9.27
C TYR A 60 -4.39 -2.86 -10.42
N TRP A 61 -3.89 -2.92 -11.64
CA TRP A 61 -4.73 -3.24 -12.78
C TRP A 61 -4.99 -4.74 -12.82
N ALA A 62 -6.23 -5.13 -13.10
CA ALA A 62 -6.61 -6.52 -13.30
C ALA A 62 -7.65 -6.62 -14.43
N TYR A 63 -7.63 -7.69 -15.20
CA TYR A 63 -8.60 -7.91 -16.27
C TYR A 63 -9.86 -8.64 -15.80
N SER A 64 -9.85 -9.23 -14.61
CA SER A 64 -10.99 -9.92 -14.00
C SER A 64 -10.89 -9.97 -12.48
N TYR A 65 -11.99 -10.31 -11.80
CA TYR A 65 -11.96 -10.57 -10.35
C TYR A 65 -11.05 -11.75 -9.99
N GLN A 66 -11.03 -12.82 -10.79
CA GLN A 66 -10.14 -13.96 -10.54
C GLN A 66 -8.67 -13.53 -10.61
N ASN A 67 -8.30 -12.77 -11.64
CA ASN A 67 -6.94 -12.24 -11.75
C ASN A 67 -6.59 -11.32 -10.58
N CYS A 68 -7.55 -10.52 -10.09
CA CYS A 68 -7.38 -9.71 -8.89
C CYS A 68 -7.14 -10.56 -7.63
N GLN A 69 -7.84 -11.69 -7.48
CA GLN A 69 -7.58 -12.63 -6.37
C GLN A 69 -6.20 -13.28 -6.46
N ASP A 70 -5.78 -13.70 -7.67
CA ASP A 70 -4.48 -14.33 -7.91
C ASP A 70 -3.33 -13.35 -7.65
N LEU A 71 -3.46 -12.10 -8.11
CA LEU A 71 -2.52 -11.01 -7.79
C LEU A 71 -2.43 -10.78 -6.29
N GLY A 72 -3.55 -10.78 -5.58
CA GLY A 72 -3.55 -10.61 -4.13
C GLY A 72 -2.93 -11.77 -3.38
N LYS A 73 -3.02 -13.00 -3.91
CA LYS A 73 -2.32 -14.14 -3.34
C LYS A 73 -0.82 -14.02 -3.58
N TYR A 74 -0.41 -13.81 -4.83
CA TYR A 74 0.99 -13.63 -5.18
C TYR A 74 1.66 -12.53 -4.34
N ARG A 75 0.98 -11.38 -4.20
CA ARG A 75 1.49 -10.26 -3.42
C ARG A 75 1.59 -10.57 -1.93
N LEU A 76 0.62 -11.31 -1.38
CA LEU A 76 0.67 -11.77 0.01
C LEU A 76 1.86 -12.71 0.25
N ASP A 77 2.13 -13.60 -0.70
CA ASP A 77 3.27 -14.52 -0.64
C ASP A 77 4.58 -13.72 -0.71
N GLU A 78 4.73 -12.75 -1.62
CA GLU A 78 5.90 -11.86 -1.67
C GLU A 78 6.14 -11.10 -0.35
N LEU A 79 5.07 -10.62 0.29
CA LEU A 79 5.14 -9.87 1.54
C LEU A 79 5.55 -10.74 2.73
N ASN A 80 5.26 -12.04 2.70
CA ASN A 80 5.59 -12.98 3.78
C ASN A 80 6.89 -13.75 3.52
N GLU A 81 7.29 -13.96 2.26
CA GLU A 81 8.54 -14.65 1.90
C GLU A 81 9.73 -13.69 1.72
N GLY A 82 9.46 -12.39 1.49
CA GLY A 82 10.47 -11.33 1.36
C GLY A 82 10.88 -10.65 2.68
N ASN A 83 10.41 -11.15 3.83
CA ASN A 83 10.70 -10.64 5.18
C ASN A 83 11.63 -11.57 5.98
#